data_AF-F2K0D7-F1
#
_entry.id   AF-F2K0D7-F1
#
_cell.length_a   1.000
_cell.length_b   1.000
_cell.length_c   1.000
_cell.angle_alpha   90.00
_cell.angle_beta   90.00
_cell.angle_gamma   90.00
#
_symmetry.space_group_name_H-M   'P 1'
#
loop_
_entity.id
_entity.type
_entity.pdbx_description
1 polymer ?
#
loop_
_entity_poly.entity_id
_entity_poly.type
_entity_poly.pdbx_seq_one_letter_code
_entity_poly.pdbx_strand_id
1 'polypeptide(L)' 'MATTSFDKSFAVENEQACTKFLEAVSNPRTVNVKHRDLKAESSKGLKLLARRFSPSVKS' A
#
# COMPACT_ATOMS: atom_id res chain seq x y z
N MET A 1 -27.42 -1.77 -6.66
CA MET A 1 -27.09 -0.83 -7.75
C MET A 1 -27.74 0.50 -7.44
N ALA A 2 -26.97 1.56 -7.26
CA ALA A 2 -27.50 2.91 -7.17
C ALA A 2 -27.23 3.61 -8.51
N THR A 3 -28.27 3.73 -9.33
CA THR A 3 -28.27 4.47 -10.60
C THR A 3 -28.88 5.87 -10.43
N THR A 4 -28.73 6.47 -9.24
CA THR A 4 -29.21 7.83 -8.99
C THR A 4 -28.12 8.82 -9.43
N SER A 5 -28.24 9.22 -10.69
CA SER A 5 -28.03 10.58 -11.19
C SER A 5 -26.79 11.30 -10.67
N PHE A 6 -25.66 11.09 -11.35
CA PHE A 6 -24.49 11.97 -11.26
C PHE A 6 -24.69 13.30 -12.02
N ASP A 7 -25.88 13.90 -11.99
CA ASP A 7 -26.08 15.31 -12.41
C ASP A 7 -25.60 16.27 -11.32
N LYS A 8 -24.43 15.98 -10.75
CA LYS A 8 -23.65 16.96 -10.02
C LYS A 8 -22.68 17.53 -11.02
N SER A 9 -22.99 18.71 -11.53
CA SER A 9 -22.01 19.55 -12.21
C SER A 9 -20.90 19.87 -11.20
N PHE A 10 -19.85 19.07 -11.20
CA PHE A 10 -18.65 19.31 -10.40
C PHE A 10 -17.94 20.53 -10.99
N ALA A 11 -18.28 21.71 -10.48
CA ALA A 11 -17.59 22.94 -10.82
C ALA A 11 -16.17 22.84 -10.27
N VAL A 12 -15.19 22.86 -11.16
CA VAL A 12 -13.79 22.98 -10.76
C VAL A 12 -13.57 24.42 -10.33
N GLU A 13 -13.60 24.67 -9.02
CA GLU A 13 -13.41 26.00 -8.44
C GLU A 13 -12.01 26.57 -8.70
N ASN A 14 -11.03 25.69 -9.00
CA ASN A 14 -9.64 26.08 -9.14
C ASN A 14 -8.98 25.39 -10.34
N GLU A 15 -8.96 26.08 -11.48
CA GLU A 15 -8.31 25.62 -12.72
C GLU A 15 -6.81 25.36 -12.54
N GLN A 16 -6.14 26.11 -11.66
CA GLN A 16 -4.72 25.90 -11.36
C GLN A 16 -4.46 24.57 -10.63
N ALA A 17 -5.46 24.02 -9.94
CA ALA A 17 -5.34 22.71 -9.33
C ALA A 17 -5.39 21.60 -10.41
N CYS A 18 -6.19 21.78 -11.46
CA CYS A 18 -6.26 20.85 -12.58
C CYS A 18 -4.96 20.81 -13.37
N THR A 19 -4.34 21.96 -13.64
CA THR A 19 -3.05 22.00 -14.35
C THR A 19 -1.94 21.31 -13.55
N LYS A 20 -1.83 21.61 -12.25
CA LYS A 20 -0.89 20.94 -11.33
C LYS A 20 -1.14 19.43 -11.25
N PHE A 21 -2.40 19.00 -11.28
CA PHE A 21 -2.74 17.58 -11.28
C PHE A 21 -2.28 16.91 -12.58
N LEU A 22 -2.53 17.52 -13.73
CA LEU A 22 -2.09 16.99 -15.03
C LEU A 22 -0.57 16.87 -15.11
N GLU A 23 0.17 17.88 -14.61
CA GLU A 23 1.63 17.85 -14.54
C GLU A 23 2.15 16.75 -13.59
N ALA A 24 1.47 16.52 -12.48
CA ALA A 24 1.80 15.44 -11.54
C ALA A 24 1.50 14.05 -12.11
N VAL A 25 0.46 13.93 -12.94
CA VAL A 25 0.13 12.68 -13.65
C VAL A 25 1.14 12.40 -14.76
N SER A 26 1.58 13.42 -15.51
CA SER A 26 2.62 13.24 -16.54
C SER A 26 3.98 12.91 -15.95
N ASN A 27 4.26 13.40 -14.73
CA ASN A 27 5.51 13.16 -14.01
C ASN A 27 5.24 12.50 -12.64
N PRO A 28 4.82 11.23 -12.63
CA PRO A 28 4.47 10.55 -11.40
C PRO A 28 5.71 10.43 -10.51
N ARG A 29 5.52 10.70 -9.21
CA ARG A 29 6.57 10.46 -8.22
C ARG A 29 6.78 8.95 -8.08
N THR A 30 7.89 8.45 -8.60
CA THR A 30 8.29 7.05 -8.44
C THR A 30 8.85 6.82 -7.04
N VAL A 31 8.08 6.14 -6.19
CA VAL A 31 8.54 5.69 -4.88
C VAL A 31 8.96 4.24 -4.99
N ASN A 32 10.24 3.97 -4.75
CA ASN A 32 10.74 2.60 -4.75
C ASN A 32 10.41 1.93 -3.41
N VAL A 33 9.39 1.08 -3.41
CA VAL A 33 9.01 0.29 -2.23
C VAL A 33 9.76 -1.03 -2.30
N LYS A 34 10.59 -1.32 -1.28
CA LYS A 34 11.26 -2.61 -1.19
C LYS A 34 10.22 -3.73 -1.14
N HIS A 35 10.24 -4.62 -2.12
CA HIS A 35 9.45 -5.84 -2.08
C HIS A 35 9.91 -6.69 -0.90
N ARG A 36 8.95 -7.12 -0.06
CA ARG A 36 9.23 -8.06 1.02
C ARG A 36 9.52 -9.42 0.42
N ASP A 37 10.62 -10.04 0.83
CA ASP A 37 10.91 -11.42 0.51
C ASP A 37 10.08 -12.33 1.43
N LEU A 38 8.90 -12.72 0.94
CA LEU A 38 7.96 -13.57 1.66
C LEU A 38 8.53 -14.96 1.98
N LYS A 39 9.48 -15.47 1.18
CA LYS A 39 10.12 -16.77 1.43
C LYS A 39 11.11 -16.65 2.59
N ALA A 40 11.95 -15.61 2.59
CA ALA A 40 12.86 -15.35 3.70
C ALA A 40 12.10 -15.08 5.00
N GLU A 41 11.04 -14.25 4.94
CA GLU A 41 10.23 -13.88 6.10
C GLU A 41 9.46 -15.08 6.69
N SER A 42 8.87 -15.94 5.85
CA SER A 42 8.19 -17.16 6.31
C SER A 42 9.15 -18.16 6.98
N SER A 43 10.33 -18.39 6.40
CA SER A 43 11.33 -19.26 7.01
C SER A 43 11.81 -18.75 8.38
N LYS A 44 11.97 -17.43 8.52
CA LYS A 44 12.32 -16.77 9.79
C LYS A 44 11.18 -16.91 10.81
N GLY A 45 9.93 -16.73 10.37
CA GLY A 45 8.74 -16.92 11.20
C GLY A 45 8.65 -18.33 11.76
N LEU A 46 8.84 -19.36 10.92
CA LEU A 46 8.82 -20.76 11.35
C LEU A 46 9.93 -21.08 12.36
N LYS A 47 11.15 -20.55 12.16
CA LYS A 47 12.25 -20.72 13.13
C LYS A 47 11.94 -20.10 14.50
N LEU A 48 11.36 -18.90 14.51
CA LEU A 48 10.96 -18.23 15.74
C LEU A 48 9.82 -18.97 16.44
N LEU A 49 8.87 -19.48 15.66
CA LEU A 49 7.78 -20.32 16.16
C LEU A 49 8.32 -21.57 16.83
N ALA A 50 9.21 -22.30 16.15
CA ALA A 50 9.87 -23.50 16.67
C ALA A 50 10.64 -23.21 17.98
N ARG A 51 11.36 -22.08 18.06
CA ARG A 51 12.04 -21.66 19.29
C ARG A 51 11.09 -21.35 20.44
N ARG A 52 9.88 -20.85 20.15
CA ARG A 52 8.88 -20.53 21.18
C ARG A 52 8.18 -21.78 21.71
N PHE A 53 8.01 -22.79 20.87
CA PHE A 53 7.38 -24.06 21.23
C PHE A 53 8.36 -25.15 21.62
N SER A 54 9.66 -24.97 21.40
CA SER A 54 10.65 -25.86 22.00
C SER A 54 10.50 -25.78 23.51
N PRO A 55 10.25 -26.90 24.22
CA PRO A 55 10.23 -26.88 25.66
C PRO A 55 11.57 -26.29 26.12
N SER A 56 11.52 -25.28 26.99
CA SER A 56 12.69 -24.85 27.73
C SER A 56 13.17 -26.08 28.49
N VAL A 57 14.17 -26.77 27.94
CA VAL A 57 14.88 -27.84 28.63
C VAL A 57 15.62 -27.12 29.75
N LYS A 58 14.93 -26.98 30.89
CA LYS A 58 15.53 -26.68 32.17
C LYS A 58 16.54 -27.79 32.44
N SER A 59 17.82 -27.51 32.24
CA SER A 59 18.92 -28.19 32.95
C SER A 59 19.03 -27.59 34.34
#